data_AF-A0A958IQA6-F1
#
_entry.id   AF-A0A958IQA6-F1
#
_cell.length_a   1.000
_cell.length_b   1.000
_cell.length_c   1.000
_cell.angle_alpha   90.00
_cell.angle_beta   90.00
_cell.angle_gamma   90.00
#
_symmetry.space_group_name_H-M   'P 1'
#
loop_
_entity.id
_entity.type
_entity.pdbx_description
1 polymer ?
#
loop_
_entity_poly.entity_id
_entity_poly.type
_entity_poly.pdbx_seq_one_letter_code
_entity_poly.pdbx_strand_id
1 'polypeptide(L)'
;MKKIALFIFLMLFGAALVLLFLYRSEMEESISAFFADTPKVATSDFPGYPEGAPVNALVEHAYYSMNYNVRTLQPDWVMYHLSRALADQPG
;
A
#
# COMPACT_ATOMS: atom_id res chain seq x y z
N MET A 1 -33.29 -31.31 6.43
CA MET A 1 -32.69 -30.55 5.31
C MET A 1 -32.22 -29.15 5.72
N LYS A 2 -33.06 -28.27 6.32
CA LYS A 2 -32.66 -26.90 6.71
C LYS A 2 -31.42 -26.81 7.64
N LYS A 3 -31.30 -27.73 8.61
CA LYS A 3 -30.17 -27.76 9.57
C LYS A 3 -28.82 -28.10 8.91
N ILE A 4 -28.84 -28.94 7.86
CA ILE A 4 -27.63 -29.35 7.13
C ILE A 4 -27.14 -28.21 6.24
N ALA A 5 -28.07 -27.53 5.55
CA ALA A 5 -27.73 -26.35 4.75
C ALA A 5 -27.12 -25.22 5.59
N LEU A 6 -27.65 -25.00 6.81
CA LEU A 6 -27.08 -24.02 7.74
C LEU A 6 -25.65 -24.38 8.17
N PHE A 7 -25.40 -25.67 8.46
CA PHE A 7 -24.07 -26.13 8.86
C PHE A 7 -23.03 -25.97 7.73
N ILE A 8 -23.40 -26.30 6.49
CA ILE A 8 -22.55 -26.12 5.32
C ILE A 8 -22.24 -24.63 5.10
N PHE A 9 -23.25 -23.77 5.22
CA PHE A 9 -23.06 -22.32 5.10
C PHE A 9 -22.07 -21.78 6.14
N LEU A 10 -22.21 -22.19 7.42
CA LEU A 10 -21.31 -21.77 8.48
C LEU A 10 -19.87 -22.24 8.24
N MET A 11 -19.68 -23.47 7.73
CA MET A 11 -18.34 -23.96 7.37
C MET A 11 -17.73 -23.14 6.23
N LEU A 12 -18.49 -22.89 5.15
CA LEU A 12 -17.98 -22.11 4.02
C LEU A 12 -17.67 -20.66 4.43
N PHE A 13 -18.51 -20.06 5.26
CA PHE A 13 -18.29 -18.72 5.78
C PHE A 13 -17.05 -18.66 6.68
N GLY A 14 -16.89 -19.62 7.59
CA GLY A 14 -15.69 -19.72 8.43
C GLY A 14 -14.42 -19.91 7.60
N ALA A 15 -14.45 -20.80 6.60
CA ALA A 15 -13.32 -21.00 5.69
C ALA A 15 -12.98 -19.73 4.90
N ALA A 16 -13.98 -18.99 4.41
CA ALA A 16 -13.77 -17.72 3.72
C ALA A 16 -13.11 -16.69 4.64
N LEU A 17 -13.53 -16.59 5.91
CA LEU A 17 -12.90 -15.68 6.89
C LEU A 17 -11.45 -16.05 7.17
N VAL A 18 -11.14 -17.34 7.30
CA VAL A 18 -9.76 -17.81 7.50
C VAL A 18 -8.90 -17.46 6.28
N LEU A 19 -9.39 -17.69 5.06
CA LEU A 19 -8.69 -17.30 3.84
C LEU A 19 -8.45 -15.79 3.76
N LEU A 20 -9.42 -14.99 4.16
CA LEU A 20 -9.31 -13.52 4.18
C LEU A 20 -8.26 -13.04 5.18
N PHE A 21 -8.18 -13.70 6.34
CA PHE A 21 -7.16 -13.42 7.35
C PHE A 21 -5.75 -13.82 6.89
N LEU A 22 -5.62 -15.03 6.31
CA LEU A 22 -4.34 -15.50 5.75
C LEU A 22 -3.85 -14.59 4.62
N TYR A 23 -4.74 -14.23 3.68
CA TYR A 23 -4.42 -13.32 2.59
C TYR A 23 -3.93 -11.96 3.10
N ARG A 24 -4.59 -11.40 4.12
CA ARG A 24 -4.15 -10.15 4.75
C ARG A 24 -2.76 -10.29 5.38
N SER A 25 -2.51 -11.39 6.09
CA SER A 25 -1.22 -11.65 6.73
C SER A 25 -0.08 -11.77 5.71
N GLU A 26 -0.29 -12.51 4.62
CA GLU A 26 0.70 -12.62 3.53
C GLU A 26 0.95 -11.28 2.84
N MET A 27 -0.09 -10.47 2.66
CA MET A 27 0.05 -9.12 2.12
C MET A 27 0.89 -8.23 3.05
N GLU A 28 0.66 -8.27 4.35
CA GLU A 28 1.44 -7.50 5.33
C GLU A 28 2.91 -7.95 5.35
N GLU A 29 3.18 -9.26 5.26
CA GLU A 29 4.54 -9.82 5.23
C GLU A 29 5.27 -9.47 3.92
N SER A 30 4.63 -9.65 2.77
CA SER A 30 5.22 -9.35 1.45
C SER A 30 5.50 -7.85 1.27
N ILE A 31 4.59 -6.98 1.72
CA ILE A 31 4.79 -5.52 1.73
C ILE A 31 5.95 -5.17 2.66
N SER A 32 5.98 -5.73 3.87
CA SER A 32 7.07 -5.48 4.81
C SER A 32 8.42 -5.95 4.28
N ALA A 33 8.48 -7.10 3.60
CA ALA A 33 9.70 -7.63 3.01
C ALA A 33 10.18 -6.77 1.83
N PHE A 34 9.27 -6.36 0.94
CA PHE A 34 9.58 -5.44 -0.17
C PHE A 34 10.19 -4.13 0.34
N PHE A 35 9.67 -3.60 1.44
CA PHE A 35 10.17 -2.35 2.02
C PHE A 35 11.33 -2.50 3.00
N ALA A 36 11.65 -3.71 3.45
CA ALA A 36 12.84 -3.98 4.26
C ALA A 36 14.13 -3.79 3.46
N ASP A 37 14.08 -4.09 2.16
CA ASP A 37 15.21 -3.99 1.24
C ASP A 37 15.32 -2.60 0.56
N THR A 38 14.29 -1.76 0.65
CA THR A 38 14.42 -0.36 0.23
C THR A 38 15.30 0.39 1.23
N PRO A 39 16.41 1.00 0.79
CA PRO A 39 17.22 1.83 1.66
C PRO A 39 16.34 2.95 2.23
N LYS A 40 16.37 3.12 3.56
CA LYS A 40 15.73 4.27 4.20
C LYS A 40 16.46 5.52 3.76
N VAL A 41 15.96 6.17 2.72
CA VAL A 41 16.56 7.40 2.25
C VAL A 41 16.09 8.52 3.17
N ALA A 42 17.03 9.28 3.72
CA ALA A 42 16.69 10.47 4.49
C ALA A 42 16.07 11.49 3.54
N THR A 43 14.96 12.14 3.93
CA THR A 43 14.35 13.22 3.15
C THR A 43 15.34 14.36 2.86
N SER A 44 16.38 14.52 3.68
CA SER A 44 17.46 15.49 3.46
C SER A 44 18.22 15.30 2.16
N ASP A 45 18.23 14.08 1.60
CA ASP A 45 18.94 13.77 0.35
C ASP A 45 18.12 14.18 -0.89
N PHE A 46 16.86 14.58 -0.69
CA PHE A 46 15.93 14.95 -1.75
C PHE A 46 15.38 16.37 -1.56
N PRO A 47 16.01 17.39 -2.17
CA PRO A 47 15.55 18.76 -2.05
C PRO A 47 14.12 18.90 -2.59
N GLY A 48 13.20 19.36 -1.73
CA GLY A 48 11.80 19.59 -2.07
C GLY A 48 10.80 18.57 -1.48
N TYR A 49 11.28 17.47 -0.88
CA TYR A 49 10.39 16.57 -0.13
C TYR A 49 9.99 17.16 1.23
N PRO A 50 8.80 16.80 1.76
CA PRO A 50 8.35 17.32 3.05
C PRO A 50 9.34 16.98 4.17
N GLU A 51 9.92 18.01 4.77
CA GLU A 51 10.82 17.86 5.90
C GLU A 51 10.04 17.50 7.19
N GLY A 52 10.65 16.71 8.07
CA GLY A 52 10.09 16.36 9.38
C GLY A 52 9.10 15.20 9.42
N ALA A 53 8.70 14.65 8.27
CA ALA A 53 7.97 13.38 8.21
C ALA A 53 8.95 12.19 8.17
N PRO A 54 8.75 11.12 8.96
CA PRO A 54 9.54 9.91 8.82
C PRO A 54 9.34 9.33 7.40
N VAL A 55 10.44 9.13 6.67
CA VAL A 55 10.40 8.36 5.42
C VAL A 55 10.25 6.90 5.79
N ASN A 56 9.05 6.37 5.58
CA ASN A 56 8.72 4.98 5.84
C ASN A 56 9.17 4.13 4.66
N ALA A 57 8.60 4.41 3.48
CA ALA A 57 8.97 3.81 2.23
C ALA A 57 8.74 4.81 1.10
N LEU A 58 9.83 5.35 0.55
CA LEU A 58 9.74 6.24 -0.59
C LEU A 58 9.50 5.42 -1.86
N VAL A 59 8.39 5.70 -2.54
CA VAL A 59 8.07 5.14 -3.86
C VAL A 59 8.13 6.25 -4.88
N GLU A 60 9.02 6.10 -5.86
CA GLU A 60 9.18 7.03 -6.98
C GLU A 60 8.53 6.48 -8.25
N HIS A 61 7.66 7.29 -8.85
CA HIS A 61 7.01 7.01 -10.12
C HIS A 61 7.29 8.16 -11.09
N ALA A 62 7.13 7.91 -12.40
CA ALA A 62 7.38 8.91 -13.45
C ALA A 62 6.54 10.21 -13.32
N TYR A 63 5.46 10.17 -12.54
CA TYR A 63 4.50 11.30 -12.40
C TYR A 63 4.31 11.75 -10.95
N TYR A 64 4.78 10.97 -9.98
CA TYR A 64 4.61 11.28 -8.57
C TYR A 64 5.67 10.60 -7.71
N SER A 65 5.91 11.17 -6.53
CA SER A 65 6.67 10.56 -5.45
C SER A 65 5.75 10.40 -4.25
N MET A 66 5.77 9.26 -3.56
CA MET A 66 4.96 9.05 -2.36
C MET A 66 5.76 8.43 -1.22
N ASN A 67 5.42 8.81 0.01
CA ASN A 67 5.92 8.15 1.21
C ASN A 67 4.84 7.22 1.75
N TYR A 68 5.03 5.92 1.54
CA TYR A 68 4.06 4.90 1.92
C TYR A 68 4.30 4.40 3.35
N ASN A 69 3.27 4.43 4.17
CA ASN A 69 3.32 3.95 5.54
C ASN A 69 2.77 2.52 5.62
N VAL A 70 3.69 1.57 5.72
CA VAL A 70 3.37 0.13 5.77
C VAL A 70 2.51 -0.22 6.99
N ARG A 71 2.63 0.52 8.10
CA ARG A 71 1.85 0.23 9.32
C ARG A 71 0.39 0.61 9.18
N THR A 72 0.11 1.71 8.50
CA THR A 72 -1.26 2.20 8.28
C THR A 72 -1.84 1.74 6.93
N LEU A 73 -1.01 1.13 6.09
CA LEU A 73 -1.31 0.75 4.70
C LEU A 73 -1.78 1.94 3.85
N GLN A 74 -1.34 3.15 4.18
CA GLN A 74 -1.74 4.40 3.54
C GLN A 74 -0.51 5.29 3.27
N PRO A 75 -0.54 6.17 2.26
CA PRO A 75 0.52 7.15 2.07
C PRO A 75 0.41 8.26 3.12
N ASP A 76 1.54 8.63 3.73
CA ASP A 76 1.62 9.81 4.61
C ASP A 76 1.60 11.10 3.77
N TRP A 77 2.23 11.08 2.60
CA TRP A 77 2.18 12.17 1.62
C TRP A 77 2.41 11.66 0.20
N VAL A 78 1.91 12.43 -0.77
CA VAL A 78 2.10 12.21 -2.21
C VAL A 78 2.42 13.57 -2.86
N MET A 79 3.44 13.60 -3.70
CA MET A 79 3.84 14.77 -4.49
C MET A 79 3.72 14.46 -5.98
N TYR A 80 3.04 15.31 -6.74
CA TYR A 80 2.86 15.15 -8.18
C TYR A 80 3.82 16.02 -8.97
N HIS A 81 4.31 15.48 -10.09
CA HIS A 81 5.21 16.17 -11.02
C HIS A 81 4.38 16.66 -12.20
N LEU A 82 3.82 17.86 -12.09
CA LEU A 82 3.05 18.46 -13.17
C LEU A 82 3.99 19.03 -14.23
N SER A 83 3.99 18.44 -15.42
CA SER A 83 4.69 18.99 -16.58
C SER A 83 3.68 19.46 -17.63
N ARG A 84 4.03 20.55 -18.33
CA ARG A 84 3.17 21.16 -19.37
C ARG A 84 2.83 20.19 -20.50
N ALA A 85 3.68 19.20 -20.76
CA ALA A 85 3.50 18.17 -21.80
C ALA A 85 2.26 17.28 -21.61
N LEU A 86 1.70 17.19 -20.39
CA LEU A 86 0.46 16.46 -20.10
C LEU A 86 -0.80 17.32 -20.26
N ALA A 87 -0.68 18.66 -20.26
CA ALA A 87 -1.80 19.59 -20.38
C ALA A 87 -2.27 19.76 -21.83
N ASP A 88 -1.41 19.44 -22.80
CA ASP A 88 -1.66 19.62 -24.24
C ASP A 88 -2.19 18.34 -24.93
N GLN A 89 -2.46 17.26 -24.18
CA GLN A 89 -3.12 16.07 -24.73
C GLN A 89 -4.66 16.28 -24.72
N PRO A 90 -5.35 16.17 -25.87
CA PRO A 90 -6.81 16.26 -25.88
C PRO A 90 -7.41 15.04 -25.18
N GLY A 91 -8.29 15.31 -24.20
CA GLY A 91 -9.03 14.29 -23.45
C GLY A 91 -10.14 13.62 -24.24
#